data_AF-A0A7S2EX34-F1
#
_entry.id   AF-A0A7S2EX34-F1
#
_cell.length_a   1.000
_cell.length_b   1.000
_cell.length_c   1.000
_cell.angle_alpha   90.00
_cell.angle_beta   90.00
_cell.angle_gamma   90.00
#
_symmetry.space_group_name_H-M   'P 1'
#
loop_
_entity.id
_entity.type
_entity.pdbx_description
1 polymer ?
#
loop_
_entity_poly.entity_id
_entity_poly.type
_entity_poly.pdbx_seq_one_letter_code
_entity_poly.pdbx_strand_id
1 'polypeptide(L)'
;QEIETEMGEYDSRNVAVSADGSRFAVSGKKYGNGSAYVKVMEWRERVWEQIGDDIEESDDCCFSQNFPNSISLSSDGKRLVFGNSGYGPLPVKVASYNHGIVRVYDWNGANWIQVGQSITGDPPSNFSVLSLTSEAWFGFSTAISAD
;
A
#
# COMPACT_ATOMS: atom_id res chain seq x y z
N GLN A 1 -9.52 -10.78 -21.18
CA GLN A 1 -9.93 -9.41 -20.86
C GLN A 1 -8.68 -8.69 -20.39
N GLU A 2 -8.34 -7.58 -21.03
CA GLU A 2 -7.29 -6.69 -20.52
C GLU A 2 -7.94 -5.78 -19.47
N ILE A 3 -7.26 -5.62 -18.33
CA ILE A 3 -7.73 -4.75 -17.24
C ILE A 3 -6.81 -3.56 -17.23
N GLU A 4 -7.26 -2.49 -17.87
CA GLU A 4 -6.57 -1.21 -17.82
C GLU A 4 -6.97 -0.49 -16.53
N THR A 5 -5.96 -0.03 -15.81
CA THR A 5 -6.11 0.89 -14.69
C THR A 5 -5.55 2.23 -15.14
N GLU A 6 -6.30 3.31 -14.96
CA GLU A 6 -5.84 4.68 -15.23
C GLU A 6 -4.79 5.10 -14.19
N MET A 7 -3.56 4.59 -14.35
CA MET A 7 -2.41 4.84 -13.46
C MET A 7 -1.47 5.90 -14.03
N GLY A 8 -0.85 6.70 -13.14
CA GLY A 8 0.21 7.64 -13.53
C GLY A 8 1.51 6.93 -13.96
N GLU A 9 2.34 7.61 -14.77
CA GLU A 9 3.52 7.05 -15.45
C GLU A 9 4.75 6.75 -14.55
N TYR A 10 4.74 7.04 -13.25
CA TYR A 10 5.93 6.95 -12.37
C TYR A 10 5.73 5.94 -11.24
N ASP A 11 5.98 4.66 -11.56
CA ASP A 11 5.40 3.47 -10.94
C ASP A 11 6.12 2.90 -9.71
N SER A 12 5.33 2.65 -8.67
CA SER A 12 5.44 1.44 -7.85
C SER A 12 4.11 0.70 -7.96
N ARG A 13 4.08 -0.33 -8.83
CA ARG A 13 2.90 -1.18 -9.06
C ARG A 13 3.12 -2.50 -8.36
N ASN A 14 2.26 -2.82 -7.40
CA ASN A 14 2.28 -4.11 -6.74
C ASN A 14 0.94 -4.82 -6.98
N VAL A 15 1.00 -6.14 -7.00
CA VAL A 15 -0.15 -7.03 -7.17
C VAL A 15 -0.12 -8.08 -6.07
N ALA A 16 -1.29 -8.42 -5.54
CA ALA A 16 -1.48 -9.55 -4.65
C ALA A 16 -2.74 -10.30 -5.05
N VAL A 17 -2.76 -11.60 -4.83
CA VAL A 17 -3.82 -12.50 -5.28
C VAL A 17 -4.26 -13.41 -4.13
N SER A 18 -5.55 -13.71 -4.05
CA SER A 18 -6.10 -14.69 -3.12
C SER A 18 -5.65 -16.11 -3.51
N ALA A 19 -5.72 -17.05 -2.58
CA ALA A 19 -5.21 -18.41 -2.83
C ALA A 19 -5.99 -19.15 -3.93
N ASP A 20 -7.29 -18.89 -4.04
CA ASP A 20 -8.16 -19.45 -5.07
C ASP A 20 -8.11 -18.67 -6.40
N GLY A 21 -7.36 -17.56 -6.45
CA GLY A 21 -7.29 -16.67 -7.60
C GLY A 21 -8.60 -15.96 -7.92
N SER A 22 -9.60 -15.98 -7.04
CA SER A 22 -10.89 -15.32 -7.26
C SER A 22 -10.82 -13.82 -7.05
N ARG A 23 -9.81 -13.33 -6.32
CA ARG A 23 -9.58 -11.90 -6.07
C ARG A 23 -8.12 -11.54 -6.29
N PHE A 24 -7.90 -10.35 -6.82
CA PHE A 24 -6.58 -9.73 -6.78
C PHE A 24 -6.70 -8.25 -6.46
N ALA A 25 -5.65 -7.71 -5.84
CA ALA A 25 -5.51 -6.30 -5.58
C ALA A 25 -4.35 -5.73 -6.42
N VAL A 26 -4.47 -4.47 -6.80
CA VAL A 26 -3.40 -3.70 -7.43
C VAL A 26 -3.22 -2.38 -6.71
N SER A 27 -1.99 -2.00 -6.45
CA SER A 27 -1.67 -0.63 -6.01
C SER A 27 -1.03 0.19 -7.09
N GLY A 28 -1.24 1.49 -7.00
CA GLY A 28 -0.60 2.46 -7.86
C GLY A 28 -0.61 3.85 -7.24
N LYS A 29 -0.31 4.84 -8.08
CA LYS A 29 -0.48 6.25 -7.74
C LYS A 29 -1.51 6.88 -8.68
N LYS A 30 -2.39 7.69 -8.08
CA LYS A 30 -3.38 8.44 -8.83
C LYS A 30 -2.71 9.61 -9.56
N TYR A 31 -3.10 9.82 -10.81
CA TYR A 31 -2.62 10.93 -11.61
C TYR A 31 -3.04 12.28 -10.99
N GLY A 32 -2.13 13.25 -10.98
CA GLY A 32 -2.40 14.62 -10.52
C GLY A 32 -2.02 14.91 -9.06
N ASN A 33 -2.51 14.15 -8.09
CA ASN A 33 -2.21 14.40 -6.65
C ASN A 33 -1.14 13.48 -6.05
N GLY A 34 -0.76 12.41 -6.77
CA GLY A 34 0.25 11.45 -6.32
C GLY A 34 -0.19 10.57 -5.15
N SER A 35 -1.45 10.61 -4.73
CA SER A 35 -1.96 9.73 -3.67
C SER A 35 -1.82 8.27 -4.09
N ALA A 36 -1.34 7.44 -3.16
CA ALA A 36 -1.38 6.01 -3.36
C ALA A 36 -2.84 5.55 -3.36
N TYR A 37 -3.14 4.57 -4.19
CA TYR A 37 -4.44 3.93 -4.19
C TYR A 37 -4.31 2.42 -4.33
N VAL A 38 -5.31 1.70 -3.82
CA VAL A 38 -5.46 0.25 -4.01
C VAL A 38 -6.83 -0.04 -4.59
N LYS A 39 -6.85 -0.82 -5.66
CA LYS A 39 -8.07 -1.33 -6.30
C LYS A 39 -8.13 -2.85 -6.13
N VAL A 40 -9.29 -3.38 -5.77
CA VAL A 40 -9.49 -4.83 -5.62
C VAL A 40 -10.54 -5.31 -6.61
N MET A 41 -10.18 -6.37 -7.34
CA MET A 41 -10.99 -6.99 -8.37
C MET A 41 -11.42 -8.38 -7.93
N GLU A 42 -12.62 -8.78 -8.30
CA GLU A 42 -13.16 -10.12 -8.08
C GLU A 42 -13.64 -10.74 -9.39
N TRP A 43 -13.36 -12.02 -9.54
CA TRP A 43 -13.79 -12.80 -10.69
C TRP A 43 -15.24 -13.24 -10.52
N ARG A 44 -16.14 -12.64 -11.30
CA ARG A 44 -17.58 -12.89 -11.26
C ARG A 44 -18.10 -13.12 -12.66
N GLU A 45 -18.88 -14.16 -12.87
CA GLU A 45 -19.59 -14.41 -14.15
C GLU A 45 -18.70 -14.34 -15.42
N ARG A 46 -17.43 -14.73 -15.29
CA ARG A 46 -16.38 -14.68 -16.34
C ARG A 46 -15.86 -13.30 -16.70
N VAL A 47 -16.08 -12.31 -15.85
CA VAL A 47 -15.51 -10.97 -15.94
C VAL A 47 -14.82 -10.60 -14.63
N TRP A 48 -13.82 -9.72 -14.73
CA TRP A 48 -13.25 -9.09 -13.55
C TRP A 48 -14.03 -7.83 -13.22
N GLU A 49 -14.60 -7.78 -12.02
CA GLU A 49 -15.37 -6.65 -11.52
C GLU A 49 -14.67 -6.05 -10.31
N GLN A 50 -14.63 -4.72 -10.22
CA GLN A 50 -14.13 -4.06 -9.02
C GLN A 50 -15.09 -4.29 -7.85
N ILE A 51 -14.55 -4.54 -6.65
CA ILE A 51 -15.32 -4.69 -5.43
C ILE A 51 -15.00 -3.59 -4.41
N GLY A 52 -16.02 -2.81 -4.08
CA GLY A 52 -15.90 -1.61 -3.26
C GLY A 52 -15.24 -0.45 -3.99
N ASP A 53 -15.18 0.68 -3.31
CA ASP A 53 -14.45 1.86 -3.80
C ASP A 53 -12.93 1.65 -3.74
N ASP A 54 -12.20 2.46 -4.50
CA ASP A 54 -10.74 2.50 -4.40
C ASP A 54 -10.33 2.91 -2.98
N ILE A 55 -9.36 2.20 -2.41
CA ILE A 55 -8.76 2.60 -1.13
C ILE A 55 -7.80 3.74 -1.44
N GLU A 56 -8.19 4.97 -1.12
CA GLU A 56 -7.34 6.15 -1.32
C GLU A 56 -6.55 6.49 -0.05
N GLU A 57 -5.24 6.63 -0.21
CA GLU A 57 -4.30 6.99 0.86
C GLU A 57 -3.87 8.44 0.65
N SER A 58 -4.74 9.38 0.99
CA SER A 58 -4.58 10.82 0.70
C SER A 58 -4.32 11.69 1.94
N ASP A 59 -4.64 11.20 3.14
CA ASP A 59 -4.61 12.00 4.37
C ASP A 59 -3.22 12.14 5.03
N ASP A 60 -2.22 11.38 4.58
CA ASP A 60 -0.87 11.43 5.14
C ASP A 60 0.12 11.97 4.10
N CYS A 61 0.91 12.99 4.51
CA CYS A 61 1.97 13.63 3.72
C CYS A 61 3.02 12.65 3.15
N CYS A 62 2.97 11.42 3.64
CA CYS A 62 3.78 10.26 3.41
C CYS A 62 3.48 9.49 2.11
N PHE A 63 2.32 9.67 1.49
CA PHE A 63 1.90 8.87 0.33
C PHE A 63 1.99 9.61 -1.02
N SER A 64 2.26 10.92 -1.01
CA SER A 64 2.36 11.75 -2.22
C SER A 64 3.76 11.80 -2.83
N GLN A 65 4.78 11.40 -2.07
CA GLN A 65 6.16 11.31 -2.52
C GLN A 65 6.37 9.89 -3.07
N ASN A 66 7.18 9.74 -4.11
CA ASN A 66 7.31 8.51 -4.89
C ASN A 66 7.95 7.31 -4.16
N PHE A 67 7.48 6.96 -2.97
CA PHE A 67 8.03 5.88 -2.17
C PHE A 67 7.53 4.52 -2.66
N PRO A 68 8.36 3.47 -2.50
CA PRO A 68 7.91 2.11 -2.69
C PRO A 68 6.75 1.78 -1.76
N ASN A 69 5.67 1.25 -2.36
CA ASN A 69 4.58 0.62 -1.64
C ASN A 69 4.68 -0.91 -1.72
N SER A 70 3.90 -1.61 -0.89
CA SER A 70 3.72 -3.05 -0.95
C SER A 70 2.27 -3.40 -0.63
N ILE A 71 1.77 -4.49 -1.18
CA ILE A 71 0.43 -4.97 -0.86
C ILE A 71 0.45 -6.47 -0.61
N SER A 72 -0.44 -6.94 0.27
CA SER A 72 -0.71 -8.35 0.49
C SER A 72 -2.21 -8.58 0.64
N LEU A 73 -2.67 -9.74 0.19
CA LEU A 73 -4.07 -10.14 0.25
C LEU A 73 -4.17 -11.51 0.95
N SER A 74 -5.11 -11.67 1.86
CA SER A 74 -5.33 -12.94 2.58
C SER A 74 -5.75 -14.06 1.62
N SER A 75 -5.57 -15.30 2.08
CA SER A 75 -5.96 -16.50 1.35
C SER A 75 -7.42 -16.47 0.89
N ASP A 76 -8.33 -16.01 1.75
CA ASP A 76 -9.76 -15.86 1.47
C ASP A 76 -10.13 -14.56 0.73
N GLY A 77 -9.14 -13.70 0.46
CA GLY A 77 -9.31 -12.44 -0.23
C GLY A 77 -10.16 -11.40 0.52
N LYS A 78 -10.33 -11.51 1.84
CA LYS A 78 -11.12 -10.58 2.66
C LYS A 78 -10.30 -9.61 3.51
N ARG A 79 -9.00 -9.84 3.66
CA ARG A 79 -8.09 -8.93 4.38
C ARG A 79 -6.97 -8.49 3.46
N LEU A 80 -6.74 -7.19 3.44
CA LEU A 80 -5.70 -6.54 2.65
C LEU A 80 -4.74 -5.81 3.59
N VAL A 81 -3.44 -5.92 3.33
CA VAL A 81 -2.40 -5.14 4.00
C VAL A 81 -1.77 -4.24 2.95
N PHE A 82 -1.69 -2.95 3.25
CA PHE A 82 -1.03 -1.96 2.41
C PHE A 82 0.11 -1.31 3.18
N GLY A 83 1.32 -1.38 2.63
CA GLY A 83 2.51 -0.77 3.19
C GLY A 83 3.02 0.35 2.30
N ASN A 84 3.52 1.43 2.92
CA ASN A 84 4.29 2.47 2.26
C ASN A 84 5.57 2.70 3.06
N SER A 85 6.71 2.51 2.42
CA SER A 85 8.03 2.57 3.07
C SER A 85 8.43 3.96 3.54
N GLY A 86 7.78 5.00 3.04
CA GLY A 86 7.96 6.37 3.50
C GLY A 86 9.34 7.00 3.30
N TYR A 87 10.30 6.24 2.79
CA TYR A 87 11.66 6.67 2.53
C TYR A 87 11.96 6.65 1.03
N GLY A 88 12.54 7.75 0.58
CA GLY A 88 13.08 7.93 -0.75
C GLY A 88 14.44 8.61 -0.58
N PRO A 89 15.37 8.45 -1.53
CA PRO A 89 16.72 8.98 -1.43
C PRO A 89 16.71 10.50 -1.61
N LEU A 90 16.26 11.24 -0.60
CA LEU A 90 16.29 12.70 -0.59
C LEU A 90 17.06 13.23 0.63
N PRO A 91 18.05 14.13 0.42
CA PRO A 91 18.89 14.67 1.46
C PRO A 91 18.19 15.87 2.14
N VAL A 92 16.99 15.68 2.69
CA VAL A 92 16.27 16.79 3.33
C VAL A 92 16.03 16.47 4.80
N LYS A 93 16.78 17.18 5.66
CA LYS A 93 16.49 17.35 7.08
C LYS A 93 15.18 18.12 7.23
N VAL A 94 14.07 17.42 7.42
CA VAL A 94 12.87 17.99 8.05
C VAL A 94 12.37 17.03 9.12
N ALA A 95 11.99 17.57 10.26
CA ALA A 95 11.62 16.86 11.49
C ALA A 95 10.34 16.00 11.40
N SER A 96 9.81 15.81 10.19
CA SER A 96 8.66 14.97 9.85
C SER A 96 9.15 13.76 9.05
N TYR A 97 10.14 13.04 9.59
CA TYR A 97 10.62 11.80 8.99
C TYR A 97 9.46 10.81 8.95
N ASN A 98 9.14 10.37 7.74
CA ASN A 98 8.15 9.35 7.49
C ASN A 98 8.83 8.00 7.66
N HIS A 99 8.55 7.33 8.76
CA HIS A 99 9.18 6.05 9.11
C HIS A 99 8.47 4.87 8.47
N GLY A 100 7.76 5.10 7.37
CA GLY A 100 6.89 4.12 6.75
C GLY A 100 5.65 3.82 7.59
N ILE A 101 4.66 3.25 6.93
CA ILE A 101 3.33 3.00 7.48
C ILE A 101 2.75 1.74 6.86
N VAL A 102 2.04 0.97 7.67
CA VAL A 102 1.26 -0.20 7.25
C VAL A 102 -0.16 -0.03 7.76
N ARG A 103 -1.12 -0.24 6.87
CA ARG A 103 -2.55 -0.24 7.16
C ARG A 103 -3.15 -1.58 6.78
N VAL A 104 -4.14 -2.00 7.55
CA VAL A 104 -4.84 -3.27 7.36
C VAL A 104 -6.31 -2.95 7.10
N TYR A 105 -6.90 -3.60 6.10
CA TYR A 105 -8.27 -3.40 5.67
C TYR A 105 -9.01 -4.73 5.64
N ASP A 106 -10.25 -4.74 6.14
CA ASP A 106 -11.17 -5.87 6.01
C ASP A 106 -12.32 -5.53 5.06
N TRP A 107 -12.67 -6.51 4.23
CA TRP A 107 -13.84 -6.48 3.37
C TRP A 107 -15.10 -6.81 4.18
N ASN A 108 -16.04 -5.86 4.26
CA ASN A 108 -17.28 -6.04 5.02
C ASN A 108 -18.48 -6.53 4.17
N GLY A 109 -18.27 -6.82 2.88
CA GLY A 109 -19.34 -7.16 1.93
C GLY A 109 -19.75 -6.01 1.01
N ALA A 110 -19.37 -4.77 1.33
CA ALA A 110 -19.65 -3.58 0.52
C ALA A 110 -18.43 -2.67 0.34
N ASN A 111 -17.60 -2.51 1.38
CA ASN A 111 -16.46 -1.60 1.42
C ASN A 111 -15.24 -2.27 2.06
N TRP A 112 -14.06 -1.75 1.71
CA TRP A 112 -12.81 -2.01 2.42
C TRP A 112 -12.67 -1.04 3.58
N ILE A 113 -12.65 -1.56 4.81
CA ILE A 113 -12.63 -0.75 6.03
C ILE A 113 -11.32 -0.96 6.75
N GLN A 114 -10.63 0.12 7.10
CA GLN A 114 -9.40 0.02 7.91
C GLN A 114 -9.72 -0.62 9.26
N VAL A 115 -8.91 -1.59 9.65
CA VAL A 115 -8.99 -2.28 10.93
C VAL A 115 -7.88 -1.79 11.84
N GLY A 116 -8.28 -1.19 12.95
CA GLY A 116 -7.35 -0.67 13.94
C GLY A 116 -6.61 0.59 13.50
N GLN A 117 -5.65 0.98 14.31
CA GLN A 117 -4.80 2.13 14.03
C GLN A 117 -3.73 1.77 13.01
N SER A 118 -3.29 2.77 12.24
CA SER A 118 -2.14 2.64 11.36
C SER A 118 -0.90 2.23 12.17
N ILE A 119 -0.11 1.32 11.62
CA ILE A 119 1.16 0.89 12.23
C ILE A 119 2.25 1.73 11.57
N THR A 120 3.00 2.50 12.36
CA THR A 120 4.06 3.37 11.86
C THR A 120 5.42 2.88 12.34
N GLY A 121 6.46 3.01 11.50
CA GLY A 121 7.81 2.72 11.95
C GLY A 121 8.31 3.70 13.02
N ASP A 122 9.33 3.28 13.76
CA ASP A 122 9.94 4.11 14.80
C ASP A 122 10.86 5.18 14.20
N PRO A 123 10.93 6.38 14.82
CA PRO A 123 11.97 7.34 14.50
C PRO A 123 13.36 6.77 14.79
N PRO A 124 14.35 7.02 13.92
CA PRO A 124 15.72 6.62 14.23
C PRO A 124 16.18 7.29 15.53
N SER A 125 16.57 6.46 16.51
CA SER A 125 16.89 6.89 17.88
C SER A 125 18.20 7.64 18.04
N ASN A 126 19.01 7.77 16.97
CA ASN A 126 20.27 8.50 17.01
C ASN A 126 20.58 9.15 15.64
N PHE A 127 20.39 10.46 15.53
CA PHE A 127 20.88 11.27 14.41
C PHE A 127 22.41 11.48 14.51
N SER A 128 23.19 10.40 14.53
CA SER A 128 24.61 10.50 14.24
C SER A 128 24.79 10.31 12.74
N VAL A 129 25.51 11.24 12.12
CA VAL A 129 25.75 11.34 10.65
C VAL A 129 26.51 10.14 10.04
N LEU A 130 26.73 9.07 10.82
CA LEU A 130 27.29 7.79 10.40
C LEU A 130 26.22 6.67 10.32
N SER A 131 24.96 6.96 10.67
CA SER A 131 23.85 6.00 10.68
C SER A 131 22.98 6.04 9.41
N LEU A 132 23.56 6.46 8.27
CA LEU A 132 22.88 6.38 6.97
C LEU A 132 22.65 4.94 6.48
N THR A 133 23.09 3.94 7.24
CA THR A 133 22.90 2.51 6.93
C THR A 133 21.83 1.82 7.77
N SER A 134 21.26 2.48 8.78
CA SER A 134 20.06 1.96 9.47
C SER A 134 18.80 2.47 8.75
N GLU A 135 18.69 2.12 7.48
CA GLU A 135 17.53 2.47 6.67
C GLU A 135 16.33 1.62 7.15
N ALA A 136 15.50 2.19 8.02
CA ALA A 136 14.27 1.54 8.44
C ALA A 136 13.22 1.69 7.33
N TRP A 137 13.21 0.77 6.38
CA TRP A 137 12.21 0.67 5.31
C TRP A 137 10.93 -0.05 5.82
N PHE A 138 10.32 0.46 6.89
CA PHE A 138 9.13 -0.17 7.45
C PHE A 138 7.96 -0.10 6.47
N GLY A 139 7.27 -1.22 6.22
CA GLY A 139 6.18 -1.27 5.22
C GLY A 139 6.65 -1.39 3.77
N PHE A 140 7.97 -1.51 3.52
CA PHE A 140 8.51 -1.79 2.18
C PHE A 140 8.12 -3.15 1.64
N SER A 141 7.96 -4.13 2.53
CA SER A 141 7.42 -5.44 2.20
C SER A 141 6.37 -5.79 3.23
N THR A 142 5.28 -6.38 2.74
CA THR A 142 4.20 -6.91 3.56
C THR A 142 4.00 -8.36 3.15
N ALA A 143 3.56 -9.16 4.12
CA ALA A 143 3.09 -10.52 3.90
C ALA A 143 1.95 -10.75 4.88
N ILE A 144 0.97 -11.55 4.47
CA ILE A 144 -0.10 -12.04 5.32
C ILE A 144 -0.08 -13.57 5.28
N SER A 145 -0.30 -14.19 6.43
CA SER A 145 -0.36 -15.65 6.51
C SER A 145 -1.61 -16.18 5.80
N ALA A 146 -1.57 -17.47 5.47
CA ALA A 146 -2.67 -18.13 4.76
C ALA A 146 -3.82 -18.58 5.68
N ASP A 147 -3.61 -18.47 7.01
CA ASP A 147 -4.47 -18.99 8.09
C ASP A 147 -5.23 -17.89 8.86
#